data_AF-A0A3M2CBC1-F1
#
_entry.id   AF-A0A3M2CBC1-F1
#
_cell.length_a   1.000
_cell.length_b   1.000
_cell.length_c   1.000
_cell.angle_alpha   90.00
_cell.angle_beta   90.00
_cell.angle_gamma   90.00
#
_symmetry.space_group_name_H-M   'P 1'
#
loop_
_entity.id
_entity.type
_entity.pdbx_description
1 polymer ?
#
loop_
_entity_poly.entity_id
_entity_poly.type
_entity_poly.pdbx_seq_one_letter_code
_entity_poly.pdbx_strand_id
1 'polypeptide(L)'
;MRRSIIQTIVLFLLFVGFFSAAVTLQHRNLEKVRLNPPFVETWLLSGRSGEMLRILALRYDLVAADFLWLRAIQSFGGRGMTNRDWRPIYNMFDTITELDPYFENAYTFGNMVVGDEGGHQREALELLNKGMFRLIRQYRIPFEGMYVAHWQMGDLKLARWYGRIASKRQDAPDWVPRIAAYIEVKAGSFYIGYDRFLGNLLQAVDGNDLVLQRIALEKLKEAIHKWNTSLLLRAIDEYTSSTGRSPRRVEDLAQMPELQNYEVARLSKIIAAVERRARAIGRDQGIHPDLLKEDVALPSPQELAQPLPPDSEAKSGKTLQDLRNEIFREGLVRNSGIPEDPYGSRYVLNLSYLGYPWGKREDAVSNEKRRDEFLQTLLNDVRKQIELRRKMLGRLPESLREVFHTDFNTTEPAGGTWSYNPATGDFRSSTRPDL
;
A
#
# COMPACT_ATOMS: atom_id res chain seq x y z
N MET A 1 -25.57 -53.87 20.43
CA MET A 1 -24.31 -53.26 20.93
C MET A 1 -23.08 -53.63 20.08
N ARG A 2 -22.69 -54.91 19.94
CA ARG A 2 -21.44 -55.27 19.22
C ARG A 2 -21.34 -54.75 17.77
N ARG A 3 -22.42 -54.76 16.97
CA ARG A 3 -22.41 -54.20 15.60
C ARG A 3 -22.15 -52.69 15.54
N SER A 4 -22.70 -51.93 16.49
CA SER A 4 -22.51 -50.47 16.56
C SER A 4 -21.08 -50.12 16.98
N ILE A 5 -20.48 -50.87 17.91
CA ILE A 5 -19.07 -50.68 18.31
C ILE A 5 -18.13 -50.99 17.14
N ILE A 6 -18.37 -52.08 16.40
CA ILE A 6 -17.58 -52.43 15.22
C ILE A 6 -17.70 -51.35 14.14
N GLN A 7 -18.91 -50.82 13.89
CA GLN A 7 -19.11 -49.72 12.95
C GLN A 7 -18.37 -48.44 13.38
N THR A 8 -18.43 -48.06 14.66
CA THR A 8 -17.69 -46.90 15.18
C THR A 8 -16.19 -47.09 15.05
N ILE A 9 -15.66 -48.28 15.34
CA ILE A 9 -14.23 -48.58 15.16
C ILE A 9 -13.82 -48.51 13.69
N VAL A 10 -14.64 -49.06 12.79
CA VAL A 10 -14.37 -49.00 11.34
C VAL A 10 -14.40 -47.56 10.83
N LEU A 11 -15.38 -46.75 11.24
CA LEU A 11 -15.45 -45.33 10.87
C LEU A 11 -14.27 -44.54 11.43
N PHE A 12 -13.85 -44.83 12.66
CA PHE A 12 -12.68 -44.21 13.27
C PHE A 12 -11.39 -44.59 12.53
N LEU A 13 -11.21 -45.85 12.18
CA LEU A 13 -10.05 -46.31 11.41
C LEU A 13 -10.02 -45.72 10.00
N LEU A 14 -11.18 -45.63 9.34
CA LEU A 14 -11.31 -44.95 8.04
C LEU A 14 -10.96 -43.46 8.17
N PHE A 15 -11.48 -42.79 9.20
CA PHE A 15 -11.17 -41.38 9.47
C PHE A 15 -9.67 -41.18 9.71
N VAL A 16 -9.05 -41.98 10.59
CA VAL A 16 -7.61 -41.90 10.89
C VAL A 16 -6.77 -42.19 9.64
N GLY A 17 -7.16 -43.19 8.83
CA GLY A 17 -6.48 -43.50 7.58
C GLY A 17 -6.55 -42.36 6.57
N PHE A 18 -7.75 -41.81 6.35
CA PHE A 18 -7.96 -40.69 5.42
C PHE A 18 -7.27 -39.41 5.91
N PHE A 19 -7.38 -39.11 7.20
CA PHE A 19 -6.75 -37.95 7.83
C PHE A 19 -5.23 -38.05 7.79
N SER A 20 -4.66 -39.22 8.10
CA SER A 20 -3.21 -39.44 8.03
C SER A 20 -2.69 -39.34 6.60
N ALA A 21 -3.41 -39.88 5.61
CA ALA A 21 -3.06 -39.72 4.20
C ALA A 21 -3.09 -38.24 3.78
N ALA A 22 -4.13 -37.50 4.16
CA ALA A 22 -4.26 -36.07 3.90
C ALA A 22 -3.13 -35.25 4.54
N VAL A 23 -2.83 -35.49 5.83
CA VAL A 23 -1.73 -34.83 6.56
C VAL A 23 -0.38 -35.14 5.92
N THR A 24 -0.14 -36.39 5.52
CA THR A 24 1.12 -36.81 4.89
C THR A 24 1.29 -36.17 3.50
N LEU A 25 0.23 -36.14 2.69
CA LEU A 25 0.20 -35.44 1.41
C LEU A 25 0.47 -33.93 1.59
N GLN A 26 -0.17 -33.32 2.59
CA GLN A 26 0.01 -31.92 2.91
C GLN A 26 1.43 -31.62 3.41
N HIS A 27 1.99 -32.46 4.30
CA HIS A 27 3.36 -32.31 4.79
C HIS A 27 4.39 -32.41 3.65
N ARG A 28 4.25 -33.38 2.74
CA ARG A 28 5.12 -33.50 1.56
C ARG A 28 5.00 -32.31 0.62
N ASN A 29 3.80 -31.76 0.46
CA ASN A 29 3.60 -30.54 -0.33
C ASN A 29 4.22 -29.32 0.36
N LEU A 30 4.12 -29.22 1.69
CA LEU A 30 4.74 -28.15 2.48
C LEU A 30 6.27 -28.22 2.40
N GLU A 31 6.88 -29.42 2.44
CA GLU A 31 8.33 -29.58 2.23
C GLU A 31 8.76 -29.14 0.82
N LYS A 32 7.98 -29.46 -0.22
CA LYS A 32 8.24 -28.97 -1.58
C LYS A 32 8.13 -27.43 -1.67
N VAL A 33 7.16 -26.84 -0.98
CA VAL A 33 6.97 -25.38 -0.93
C VAL A 33 8.10 -24.70 -0.14
N ARG A 34 8.60 -25.33 0.92
CA ARG A 34 9.77 -24.87 1.70
C ARG A 34 11.04 -24.84 0.84
N LEU A 35 11.18 -25.77 -0.11
CA LEU A 35 12.36 -25.89 -0.98
C LEU A 35 12.24 -25.08 -2.28
N ASN A 36 11.03 -24.69 -2.70
CA ASN A 36 10.76 -23.88 -3.89
C ASN A 36 9.81 -22.71 -3.56
N PRO A 37 10.30 -21.54 -3.11
CA PRO A 37 9.47 -20.35 -3.10
C PRO A 37 9.20 -19.94 -4.56
N PRO A 38 7.94 -19.69 -4.99
CA PRO A 38 6.74 -19.40 -4.18
C PRO A 38 5.64 -20.48 -4.28
N PHE A 39 4.77 -20.59 -3.25
CA PHE A 39 3.51 -21.34 -3.34
C PHE A 39 2.65 -20.76 -4.47
N VAL A 40 2.39 -21.54 -5.51
CA VAL A 40 1.46 -21.20 -6.60
C VAL A 40 0.17 -21.97 -6.34
N GLU A 41 -0.96 -21.25 -6.28
CA GLU A 41 -2.25 -21.90 -6.09
C GLU A 41 -2.49 -22.90 -7.22
N THR A 42 -2.74 -24.15 -6.85
CA THR A 42 -2.94 -25.26 -7.80
C THR A 42 -4.42 -25.59 -7.97
N TRP A 43 -5.29 -25.06 -7.11
CA TRP A 43 -6.72 -25.31 -7.17
C TRP A 43 -7.35 -24.42 -8.23
N LEU A 44 -7.79 -25.05 -9.32
CA LEU A 44 -8.53 -24.41 -10.41
C LEU A 44 -9.99 -24.22 -10.01
N LEU A 45 -10.23 -23.32 -9.06
CA LEU A 45 -11.58 -22.90 -8.72
C LEU A 45 -12.17 -22.03 -9.84
N SER A 46 -13.48 -22.09 -9.99
CA SER A 46 -14.27 -21.31 -10.94
C SER A 46 -15.52 -20.75 -10.25
N GLY A 47 -16.29 -19.90 -10.93
CA GLY A 47 -17.56 -19.38 -10.40
C GLY A 47 -18.65 -20.43 -10.12
N ARG A 48 -18.39 -21.73 -10.35
CA ARG A 48 -19.28 -22.85 -9.95
C ARG A 48 -18.75 -23.63 -8.75
N SER A 49 -17.54 -23.31 -8.29
CA SER A 49 -16.87 -24.10 -7.28
C SER A 49 -17.51 -23.98 -5.90
N GLY A 50 -18.13 -22.85 -5.55
CA GLY A 50 -18.78 -22.72 -4.25
C GLY A 50 -20.06 -23.52 -4.13
N GLU A 51 -20.90 -23.62 -5.17
CA GLU A 51 -22.05 -24.53 -5.16
C GLU A 51 -21.61 -26.00 -5.00
N MET A 52 -20.61 -26.42 -5.77
CA MET A 52 -20.06 -27.79 -5.69
C MET A 52 -19.44 -28.06 -4.31
N LEU A 53 -18.65 -27.14 -3.78
CA LEU A 53 -18.01 -27.29 -2.47
C LEU A 53 -19.01 -27.25 -1.33
N ARG A 54 -20.12 -26.51 -1.46
CA ARG A 54 -21.21 -26.53 -0.47
C ARG A 54 -21.87 -27.90 -0.37
N ILE A 55 -22.07 -28.55 -1.52
CA ILE A 55 -22.59 -29.93 -1.57
C ILE A 55 -21.57 -30.89 -0.93
N LEU A 56 -20.29 -30.77 -1.30
CA LEU A 56 -19.22 -31.64 -0.79
C LEU A 56 -18.88 -31.40 0.69
N ALA A 57 -19.11 -30.19 1.19
CA ALA A 57 -18.88 -29.83 2.58
C ALA A 57 -19.93 -30.42 3.52
N LEU A 58 -21.03 -31.01 3.00
CA LEU A 58 -22.05 -31.70 3.80
C LEU A 58 -22.52 -30.88 5.01
N ARG A 59 -22.85 -29.59 4.78
CA ARG A 59 -23.28 -28.59 5.78
C ARG A 59 -22.17 -28.01 6.67
N TYR A 60 -20.91 -28.38 6.47
CA TYR A 60 -19.75 -27.74 7.11
C TYR A 60 -19.20 -26.58 6.27
N ASP A 61 -20.11 -25.77 5.70
CA ASP A 61 -19.78 -24.72 4.74
C ASP A 61 -18.81 -23.68 5.33
N LEU A 62 -19.00 -23.31 6.60
CA LEU A 62 -18.12 -22.37 7.32
C LEU A 62 -16.70 -22.93 7.51
N VAL A 63 -16.57 -24.21 7.84
CA VAL A 63 -15.25 -24.86 8.01
C VAL A 63 -14.54 -24.94 6.66
N ALA A 64 -15.27 -25.22 5.59
CA ALA A 64 -14.72 -25.20 4.23
C ALA A 64 -14.29 -23.78 3.82
N ALA A 65 -15.07 -22.75 4.17
CA ALA A 65 -14.74 -21.35 3.96
C ALA A 65 -13.46 -20.96 4.71
N ASP A 66 -13.34 -21.31 6.00
CA ASP A 66 -12.16 -21.04 6.82
C ASP A 66 -10.90 -21.71 6.25
N PHE A 67 -11.02 -22.96 5.81
CA PHE A 67 -9.93 -23.69 5.17
C PHE A 67 -9.46 -22.99 3.89
N LEU A 68 -10.39 -22.59 3.02
CA LEU A 68 -10.07 -21.85 1.81
C LEU A 68 -9.48 -20.47 2.10
N TRP A 69 -9.95 -19.78 3.15
CA TRP A 69 -9.41 -18.50 3.59
C TRP A 69 -7.94 -18.61 3.98
N LEU A 70 -7.59 -19.59 4.82
CA LEU A 70 -6.18 -19.83 5.20
C LEU A 70 -5.30 -20.10 3.97
N ARG A 71 -5.84 -20.81 2.99
CA ARG A 71 -5.15 -21.06 1.73
C ARG A 71 -4.97 -19.79 0.90
N ALA A 72 -5.99 -18.95 0.82
CA ALA A 72 -5.98 -17.69 0.05
C ALA A 72 -4.91 -16.72 0.59
N ILE A 73 -4.86 -16.53 1.92
CA ILE A 73 -3.87 -15.63 2.55
C ILE A 73 -2.45 -16.16 2.39
N GLN A 74 -2.23 -17.48 2.47
CA GLN A 74 -0.93 -18.11 2.24
C GLN A 74 -0.48 -17.95 0.79
N SER A 75 -1.41 -18.10 -0.16
CA SER A 75 -1.14 -17.93 -1.57
C SER A 75 -0.70 -16.50 -1.92
N PHE A 76 -1.34 -15.50 -1.30
CA PHE A 76 -0.94 -14.10 -1.42
C PHE A 76 0.41 -13.81 -0.75
N GLY A 77 0.64 -14.26 0.48
CA GLY A 77 1.84 -13.97 1.27
C GLY A 77 3.16 -14.50 0.67
N GLY A 78 3.10 -15.40 -0.31
CA GLY A 78 4.27 -16.02 -0.92
C GLY A 78 5.11 -15.14 -1.85
N ARG A 79 4.56 -14.06 -2.45
CA ARG A 79 5.28 -13.10 -3.34
C ARG A 79 4.48 -11.83 -3.74
N GLY A 80 3.30 -11.57 -3.18
CA GLY A 80 2.40 -10.51 -3.67
C GLY A 80 1.68 -10.88 -4.98
N MET A 81 0.79 -10.01 -5.48
CA MET A 81 -0.01 -10.26 -6.70
C MET A 81 0.62 -9.69 -7.99
N THR A 82 1.64 -8.84 -7.86
CA THR A 82 2.30 -8.19 -8.99
C THR A 82 2.88 -9.25 -9.94
N ASN A 83 2.34 -9.33 -11.16
CA ASN A 83 2.67 -10.32 -12.22
C ASN A 83 2.07 -11.73 -12.09
N ARG A 84 1.05 -11.95 -11.24
CA ARG A 84 0.28 -13.21 -11.22
C ARG A 84 -1.05 -13.07 -11.95
N ASP A 85 -1.57 -14.19 -12.48
CA ASP A 85 -2.96 -14.26 -12.89
C ASP A 85 -3.84 -14.10 -11.63
N TRP A 86 -4.66 -13.06 -11.63
CA TRP A 86 -5.54 -12.69 -10.51
C TRP A 86 -6.76 -13.62 -10.41
N ARG A 87 -7.17 -14.25 -11.52
CA ARG A 87 -8.43 -15.01 -11.62
C ARG A 87 -8.54 -16.17 -10.62
N PRO A 88 -7.49 -17.01 -10.41
CA PRO A 88 -7.59 -18.08 -9.43
C PRO A 88 -7.83 -17.57 -8.01
N ILE A 89 -7.19 -16.45 -7.64
CA ILE A 89 -7.33 -15.85 -6.32
C ILE A 89 -8.69 -15.18 -6.16
N TYR A 90 -9.16 -14.49 -7.20
CA TYR A 90 -10.53 -13.98 -7.23
C TYR A 90 -11.54 -15.11 -7.04
N ASN A 91 -11.41 -16.22 -7.78
CA ASN A 91 -12.31 -17.36 -7.67
C ASN A 91 -12.26 -18.01 -6.27
N MET A 92 -11.12 -17.97 -5.58
CA MET A 92 -11.05 -18.41 -4.18
C MET A 92 -11.88 -17.51 -3.28
N PHE A 93 -11.71 -16.18 -3.33
CA PHE A 93 -12.51 -15.26 -2.52
C PHE A 93 -14.00 -15.33 -2.88
N ASP A 94 -14.32 -15.44 -4.16
CA ASP A 94 -15.69 -15.61 -4.62
C ASP A 94 -16.31 -16.91 -4.05
N THR A 95 -15.58 -18.03 -4.10
CA THR A 95 -15.98 -19.31 -3.50
C THR A 95 -16.15 -19.22 -1.98
N ILE A 96 -15.22 -18.57 -1.28
CA ILE A 96 -15.30 -18.35 0.17
C ILE A 96 -16.59 -17.59 0.50
N THR A 97 -16.90 -16.52 -0.24
CA THR A 97 -18.12 -15.72 -0.03
C THR A 97 -19.42 -16.43 -0.45
N GLU A 98 -19.34 -17.51 -1.24
CA GLU A 98 -20.48 -18.40 -1.49
C GLU A 98 -20.73 -19.39 -0.35
N LEU A 99 -19.66 -19.83 0.33
CA LEU A 99 -19.73 -20.76 1.45
C LEU A 99 -20.09 -20.04 2.75
N ASP A 100 -19.48 -18.87 2.99
CA ASP A 100 -19.82 -17.96 4.09
C ASP A 100 -20.12 -16.55 3.55
N PRO A 101 -21.39 -16.25 3.23
CA PRO A 101 -21.79 -14.94 2.71
C PRO A 101 -21.60 -13.78 3.69
N TYR A 102 -21.44 -14.05 4.99
CA TYR A 102 -21.30 -13.02 6.02
C TYR A 102 -19.84 -12.77 6.42
N PHE A 103 -18.88 -13.46 5.78
CA PHE A 103 -17.47 -13.28 6.04
C PHE A 103 -16.92 -11.97 5.45
N GLU A 104 -17.07 -10.86 6.17
CA GLU A 104 -16.68 -9.51 5.74
C GLU A 104 -15.25 -9.45 5.17
N ASN A 105 -14.29 -10.08 5.85
CA ASN A 105 -12.88 -10.05 5.46
C ASN A 105 -12.62 -10.69 4.09
N ALA A 106 -13.38 -11.71 3.69
CA ALA A 106 -13.22 -12.34 2.38
C ALA A 106 -13.50 -11.34 1.23
N TYR A 107 -14.45 -10.43 1.43
CA TYR A 107 -14.76 -9.35 0.49
C TYR A 107 -13.70 -8.25 0.53
N THR A 108 -13.37 -7.72 1.72
CA THR A 108 -12.49 -6.54 1.83
C THR A 108 -11.03 -6.88 1.54
N PHE A 109 -10.54 -8.02 2.04
CA PHE A 109 -9.20 -8.51 1.76
C PHE A 109 -9.08 -9.01 0.32
N GLY A 110 -10.11 -9.70 -0.20
CA GLY A 110 -10.17 -10.07 -1.61
C GLY A 110 -10.09 -8.85 -2.54
N ASN A 111 -10.78 -7.77 -2.19
CA ASN A 111 -10.68 -6.49 -2.89
C ASN A 111 -9.27 -5.90 -2.87
N MET A 112 -8.60 -5.88 -1.70
CA MET A 112 -7.21 -5.42 -1.58
C MET A 112 -6.26 -6.28 -2.44
N VAL A 113 -6.39 -7.60 -2.37
CA VAL A 113 -5.49 -8.54 -3.05
C VAL A 113 -5.66 -8.48 -4.57
N VAL A 114 -6.89 -8.50 -5.07
CA VAL A 114 -7.18 -8.49 -6.52
C VAL A 114 -7.05 -7.08 -7.10
N GLY A 115 -7.55 -6.08 -6.38
CA GLY A 115 -7.61 -4.69 -6.81
C GLY A 115 -6.33 -3.91 -6.54
N ASP A 116 -6.02 -3.67 -5.26
CA ASP A 116 -4.89 -2.80 -4.86
C ASP A 116 -3.53 -3.42 -5.25
N GLU A 117 -3.37 -4.73 -5.07
CA GLU A 117 -2.09 -5.43 -5.36
C GLU A 117 -2.05 -6.06 -6.76
N GLY A 118 -3.20 -6.53 -7.25
CA GLY A 118 -3.33 -7.16 -8.56
C GLY A 118 -3.59 -6.20 -9.71
N GLY A 119 -4.04 -4.97 -9.45
CA GLY A 119 -4.38 -4.00 -10.49
C GLY A 119 -5.70 -4.27 -11.22
N HIS A 120 -6.58 -5.10 -10.65
CA HIS A 120 -7.88 -5.49 -11.22
C HIS A 120 -9.04 -4.90 -10.41
N GLN A 121 -9.13 -3.56 -10.40
CA GLN A 121 -10.06 -2.84 -9.51
C GLN A 121 -11.53 -3.11 -9.83
N ARG A 122 -11.90 -3.25 -11.12
CA ARG A 122 -13.32 -3.46 -11.48
C ARG A 122 -13.82 -4.81 -10.99
N GLU A 123 -13.01 -5.84 -11.14
CA GLU A 123 -13.30 -7.19 -10.71
C GLU A 123 -13.30 -7.26 -9.18
N ALA A 124 -12.34 -6.61 -8.52
CA ALA A 124 -12.37 -6.44 -7.06
C ALA A 124 -13.67 -5.77 -6.55
N LEU A 125 -14.20 -4.76 -7.28
CA LEU A 125 -15.48 -4.13 -6.96
C LEU A 125 -16.67 -5.08 -7.13
N GLU A 126 -16.60 -6.12 -7.98
CA GLU A 126 -17.67 -7.13 -8.10
C GLU A 126 -17.82 -7.93 -6.79
N LEU A 127 -16.71 -8.30 -6.14
CA LEU A 127 -16.75 -8.91 -4.81
C LEU A 127 -17.42 -7.98 -3.79
N LEU A 128 -17.04 -6.70 -3.77
CA LEU A 128 -17.66 -5.74 -2.84
C LEU A 128 -19.15 -5.55 -3.14
N ASN A 129 -19.54 -5.49 -4.42
CA ASN A 129 -20.94 -5.43 -4.83
C ASN A 129 -21.74 -6.63 -4.34
N LYS A 130 -21.18 -7.85 -4.46
CA LYS A 130 -21.76 -9.07 -3.91
C LYS A 130 -21.93 -8.96 -2.38
N GLY A 131 -20.90 -8.48 -1.68
CA GLY A 131 -20.91 -8.28 -0.23
C GLY A 131 -21.98 -7.29 0.24
N MET A 132 -22.21 -6.20 -0.50
CA MET A 132 -23.21 -5.18 -0.11
C MET A 132 -24.65 -5.70 -0.02
N PHE A 133 -24.99 -6.77 -0.73
CA PHE A 133 -26.31 -7.42 -0.65
C PHE A 133 -26.44 -8.37 0.55
N ARG A 134 -25.33 -8.94 1.03
CA ARG A 134 -25.29 -9.89 2.15
C ARG A 134 -25.08 -9.18 3.49
N LEU A 135 -24.15 -8.23 3.51
CA LEU A 135 -23.70 -7.49 4.67
C LEU A 135 -24.38 -6.11 4.72
N ILE A 136 -25.71 -6.10 4.74
CA ILE A 136 -26.50 -4.87 4.59
C ILE A 136 -26.35 -3.86 5.74
N ARG A 137 -25.82 -4.30 6.88
CA ARG A 137 -25.61 -3.43 8.04
C ARG A 137 -24.22 -2.80 8.04
N GLN A 138 -23.25 -3.43 7.37
CA GLN A 138 -21.83 -3.10 7.44
C GLN A 138 -21.44 -1.98 6.47
N TYR A 139 -20.80 -0.95 7.00
CA TYR A 139 -20.26 0.20 6.27
C TYR A 139 -18.98 -0.15 5.54
N ARG A 140 -18.20 -1.11 6.04
CA ARG A 140 -16.86 -1.38 5.53
C ARG A 140 -16.90 -1.76 4.05
N ILE A 141 -17.76 -2.70 3.65
CA ILE A 141 -17.88 -3.12 2.24
C ILE A 141 -18.11 -1.95 1.26
N PRO A 142 -19.15 -1.11 1.40
CA PRO A 142 -19.31 0.05 0.53
C PRO A 142 -18.21 1.11 0.73
N PHE A 143 -17.64 1.24 1.93
CA PHE A 143 -16.53 2.17 2.16
C PHE A 143 -15.27 1.79 1.36
N GLU A 144 -14.94 0.50 1.30
CA GLU A 144 -13.88 -0.05 0.45
C GLU A 144 -14.13 0.26 -1.03
N GLY A 145 -15.38 0.10 -1.48
CA GLY A 145 -15.76 0.39 -2.86
C GLY A 145 -15.64 1.87 -3.19
N MET A 146 -16.02 2.74 -2.26
CA MET A 146 -15.81 4.19 -2.36
C MET A 146 -14.33 4.51 -2.49
N TYR A 147 -13.48 3.93 -1.64
CA TYR A 147 -12.04 4.13 -1.67
C TYR A 147 -11.44 3.71 -3.02
N VAL A 148 -11.71 2.48 -3.48
CA VAL A 148 -11.14 1.97 -4.75
C VAL A 148 -11.61 2.81 -5.93
N ALA A 149 -12.91 3.11 -6.02
CA ALA A 149 -13.46 3.94 -7.09
C ALA A 149 -12.84 5.34 -7.12
N HIS A 150 -12.62 5.94 -5.96
CA HIS A 150 -12.05 7.29 -5.87
C HIS A 150 -10.55 7.31 -6.15
N TRP A 151 -9.80 6.53 -5.38
CA TRP A 151 -8.35 6.63 -5.26
C TRP A 151 -7.61 5.88 -6.36
N GLN A 152 -8.11 4.70 -6.73
CA GLN A 152 -7.44 3.85 -7.72
C GLN A 152 -7.98 4.08 -9.13
N MET A 153 -9.28 4.34 -9.26
CA MET A 153 -9.94 4.47 -10.58
C MET A 153 -10.18 5.92 -11.00
N GLY A 154 -10.15 6.89 -10.07
CA GLY A 154 -10.54 8.28 -10.35
C GLY A 154 -12.02 8.46 -10.73
N ASP A 155 -12.87 7.45 -10.51
CA ASP A 155 -14.29 7.47 -10.84
C ASP A 155 -15.09 8.10 -9.69
N LEU A 156 -15.12 9.44 -9.68
CA LEU A 156 -15.83 10.24 -8.67
C LEU A 156 -17.32 9.88 -8.57
N LYS A 157 -17.96 9.51 -9.69
CA LYS A 157 -19.39 9.20 -9.70
C LYS A 157 -19.65 7.89 -8.97
N LEU A 158 -18.87 6.86 -9.28
CA LEU A 158 -18.95 5.57 -8.61
C LEU A 158 -18.57 5.68 -7.14
N ALA A 159 -17.54 6.47 -6.84
CA ALA A 159 -17.11 6.69 -5.47
C ALA A 159 -18.18 7.39 -4.62
N ARG A 160 -18.83 8.44 -5.14
CA ARG A 160 -19.98 9.08 -4.48
C ARG A 160 -21.12 8.10 -4.23
N TRP A 161 -21.38 7.19 -5.17
CA TRP A 161 -22.43 6.19 -5.04
C TRP A 161 -22.16 5.25 -3.86
N TYR A 162 -20.97 4.65 -3.81
CA TYR A 162 -20.52 3.83 -2.69
C TYR A 162 -20.48 4.60 -1.37
N GLY A 163 -19.96 5.83 -1.37
CA GLY A 163 -19.83 6.66 -0.18
C GLY A 163 -21.18 7.02 0.45
N ARG A 164 -22.20 7.29 -0.38
CA ARG A 164 -23.58 7.50 0.10
C ARG A 164 -24.16 6.24 0.74
N ILE A 165 -23.85 5.06 0.21
CA ILE A 165 -24.28 3.79 0.81
C ILE A 165 -23.55 3.60 2.14
N ALA A 166 -22.22 3.72 2.16
CA ALA A 166 -21.39 3.56 3.35
C ALA A 166 -21.85 4.46 4.50
N SER A 167 -22.12 5.74 4.21
CA SER A 167 -22.58 6.72 5.20
C SER A 167 -23.95 6.44 5.80
N LYS A 168 -24.76 5.59 5.14
CA LYS A 168 -26.12 5.23 5.58
C LYS A 168 -26.20 3.84 6.23
N ARG A 169 -25.07 3.12 6.30
CA ARG A 169 -25.02 1.82 6.97
C ARG A 169 -25.16 2.00 8.48
N GLN A 170 -25.74 1.01 9.14
CA GLN A 170 -26.12 1.14 10.55
C GLN A 170 -24.91 1.22 11.48
N ASP A 171 -23.82 0.54 11.13
CA ASP A 171 -22.57 0.56 11.88
C ASP A 171 -21.58 1.62 11.35
N ALA A 172 -22.03 2.52 10.46
CA ALA A 172 -21.19 3.57 9.90
C ALA A 172 -20.73 4.52 11.01
N PRO A 173 -19.42 4.62 11.28
CA PRO A 173 -18.95 5.53 12.30
C PRO A 173 -18.97 6.98 11.79
N ASP A 174 -18.98 7.95 12.70
CA ASP A 174 -19.16 9.39 12.39
C ASP A 174 -18.13 10.01 11.44
N TRP A 175 -17.00 9.34 11.21
CA TRP A 175 -16.01 9.78 10.23
C TRP A 175 -16.39 9.39 8.80
N VAL A 176 -17.17 8.33 8.57
CA VAL A 176 -17.53 7.86 7.22
C VAL A 176 -18.32 8.90 6.45
N PRO A 177 -19.37 9.54 7.00
CA PRO A 177 -20.07 10.63 6.32
C PRO A 177 -19.16 11.81 6.01
N ARG A 178 -18.21 12.13 6.90
CA ARG A 178 -17.22 13.18 6.67
C ARG A 178 -16.35 12.84 5.47
N ILE A 179 -15.80 11.63 5.43
CA ILE A 179 -15.02 11.13 4.29
C ILE A 179 -15.80 11.17 2.98
N ALA A 180 -17.05 10.69 2.99
CA ALA A 180 -17.88 10.69 1.80
C ALA A 180 -18.18 12.13 1.29
N ALA A 181 -18.26 13.11 2.19
CA ALA A 181 -18.38 14.52 1.83
C ALA A 181 -17.07 15.08 1.22
N TYR A 182 -15.91 14.60 1.68
CA TYR A 182 -14.60 15.02 1.18
C TYR A 182 -14.27 14.49 -0.23
N ILE A 183 -15.02 13.52 -0.75
CA ILE A 183 -14.75 12.89 -2.04
C ILE A 183 -14.76 13.86 -3.23
N GLU A 184 -15.42 15.01 -3.09
CA GLU A 184 -15.48 16.05 -4.12
C GLU A 184 -14.28 17.00 -4.08
N VAL A 185 -13.56 17.02 -2.96
CA VAL A 185 -12.38 17.86 -2.78
C VAL A 185 -11.16 17.06 -3.22
N LYS A 186 -10.35 17.61 -4.13
CA LYS A 186 -9.12 16.94 -4.62
C LYS A 186 -8.15 16.55 -3.48
N ALA A 187 -8.15 17.32 -2.38
CA ALA A 187 -7.43 17.00 -1.14
C ALA A 187 -8.09 15.87 -0.31
N GLY A 188 -9.39 15.67 -0.48
CA GLY A 188 -10.16 14.65 0.24
C GLY A 188 -9.74 13.23 -0.12
N SER A 189 -9.30 12.98 -1.35
CA SER A 189 -8.78 11.67 -1.79
C SER A 189 -7.68 11.16 -0.86
N PHE A 190 -6.74 12.04 -0.51
CA PHE A 190 -5.58 11.72 0.31
C PHE A 190 -5.96 11.46 1.75
N TYR A 191 -6.93 12.22 2.26
CA TYR A 191 -7.53 12.01 3.57
C TYR A 191 -8.23 10.64 3.65
N ILE A 192 -8.95 10.19 2.60
CA ILE A 192 -9.57 8.84 2.56
C ILE A 192 -8.51 7.74 2.65
N GLY A 193 -7.47 7.83 1.82
CA GLY A 193 -6.39 6.85 1.78
C GLY A 193 -5.61 6.81 3.10
N TYR A 194 -5.27 7.98 3.63
CA TYR A 194 -4.63 8.14 4.94
C TYR A 194 -5.44 7.46 6.05
N ASP A 195 -6.72 7.79 6.18
CA ASP A 195 -7.59 7.22 7.21
C ASP A 195 -7.68 5.70 7.08
N ARG A 196 -7.88 5.19 5.87
CA ARG A 196 -7.96 3.76 5.57
C ARG A 196 -6.72 3.02 6.05
N PHE A 197 -5.53 3.46 5.61
CA PHE A 197 -4.30 2.73 5.90
C PHE A 197 -3.88 2.87 7.35
N LEU A 198 -4.25 3.97 8.02
CA LEU A 198 -4.14 4.07 9.47
C LEU A 198 -4.97 2.99 10.17
N GLY A 199 -6.23 2.80 9.75
CA GLY A 199 -7.07 1.73 10.29
C GLY A 199 -6.46 0.34 10.14
N ASN A 200 -5.91 0.04 8.96
CA ASN A 200 -5.22 -1.23 8.70
C ASN A 200 -3.98 -1.40 9.60
N LEU A 201 -3.21 -0.34 9.80
CA LEU A 201 -2.03 -0.37 10.68
C LEU A 201 -2.44 -0.66 12.13
N LEU A 202 -3.46 0.03 12.63
CA LEU A 202 -3.95 -0.18 13.99
C LEU A 202 -4.52 -1.59 14.18
N GLN A 203 -5.22 -2.14 13.18
CA GLN A 203 -5.69 -3.52 13.21
C GLN A 203 -4.51 -4.51 13.25
N ALA A 204 -3.46 -4.27 12.47
CA ALA A 204 -2.28 -5.13 12.43
C ALA A 204 -1.43 -5.04 13.71
N VAL A 205 -1.36 -3.85 14.31
CA VAL A 205 -0.75 -3.61 15.64
C VAL A 205 -1.53 -4.36 16.72
N ASP A 206 -2.87 -4.30 16.69
CA ASP A 206 -3.69 -5.00 17.67
C ASP A 206 -3.58 -6.53 17.54
N GLY A 207 -3.53 -7.03 16.32
CA GLY A 207 -3.32 -8.45 16.01
C GLY A 207 -1.87 -8.94 16.20
N ASN A 208 -0.92 -8.06 16.51
CA ASN A 208 0.52 -8.37 16.61
C ASN A 208 1.10 -9.12 15.40
N ASP A 209 0.65 -8.78 14.19
CA ASP A 209 1.10 -9.41 12.94
C ASP A 209 2.15 -8.54 12.25
N LEU A 210 3.42 -8.97 12.26
CA LEU A 210 4.54 -8.24 11.67
C LEU A 210 4.38 -8.00 10.16
N VAL A 211 3.85 -8.97 9.42
CA VAL A 211 3.72 -8.87 7.96
C VAL A 211 2.63 -7.86 7.62
N LEU A 212 1.48 -7.95 8.29
CA LEU A 212 0.40 -6.98 8.11
C LEU A 212 0.79 -5.58 8.58
N GLN A 213 1.56 -5.46 9.67
CA GLN A 213 2.09 -4.16 10.12
C GLN A 213 3.00 -3.55 9.07
N ARG A 214 3.91 -4.34 8.47
CA ARG A 214 4.79 -3.88 7.39
C ARG A 214 3.99 -3.37 6.20
N ILE A 215 3.05 -4.17 5.69
CA ILE A 215 2.22 -3.79 4.53
C ILE A 215 1.42 -2.53 4.83
N ALA A 216 0.76 -2.47 5.99
CA ALA A 216 -0.06 -1.33 6.38
C ALA A 216 0.77 -0.05 6.58
N LEU A 217 1.95 -0.15 7.19
CA LEU A 217 2.86 0.98 7.37
C LEU A 217 3.37 1.49 6.01
N GLU A 218 3.75 0.62 5.09
CA GLU A 218 4.17 1.03 3.74
C GLU A 218 3.05 1.76 2.99
N LYS A 219 1.82 1.24 3.02
CA LYS A 219 0.68 1.89 2.38
C LYS A 219 0.32 3.24 3.03
N LEU A 220 0.46 3.34 4.35
CA LEU A 220 0.29 4.59 5.07
C LEU A 220 1.33 5.64 4.63
N LYS A 221 2.61 5.25 4.56
CA LYS A 221 3.69 6.11 4.04
C LYS A 221 3.40 6.57 2.61
N GLU A 222 2.99 5.65 1.74
CA GLU A 222 2.67 5.94 0.35
C GLU A 222 1.51 6.95 0.23
N ALA A 223 0.44 6.80 1.02
CA ALA A 223 -0.69 7.71 1.02
C ALA A 223 -0.32 9.12 1.49
N ILE A 224 0.45 9.23 2.58
CA ILE A 224 0.98 10.51 3.07
C ILE A 224 1.91 11.14 2.03
N HIS A 225 2.80 10.35 1.42
CA HIS A 225 3.72 10.83 0.40
C HIS A 225 2.97 11.38 -0.82
N LYS A 226 1.96 10.65 -1.32
CA LYS A 226 1.10 11.11 -2.42
C LYS A 226 0.36 12.40 -2.06
N TRP A 227 -0.07 12.57 -0.81
CA TRP A 227 -0.70 13.80 -0.33
C TRP A 227 0.27 14.98 -0.43
N ASN A 228 1.44 14.83 0.19
CA ASN A 228 2.50 15.83 0.19
C ASN A 228 2.91 16.19 -1.24
N THR A 229 3.12 15.20 -2.11
CA THR A 229 3.43 15.41 -3.52
C THR A 229 2.34 16.23 -4.22
N SER A 230 1.05 15.98 -3.96
CA SER A 230 -0.03 16.79 -4.56
C SER A 230 0.00 18.27 -4.13
N LEU A 231 0.43 18.55 -2.90
CA LEU A 231 0.60 19.91 -2.39
C LEU A 231 1.80 20.57 -3.05
N LEU A 232 2.93 19.86 -3.08
CA LEU A 232 4.17 20.33 -3.68
C LEU A 232 4.02 20.58 -5.19
N LEU A 233 3.33 19.72 -5.92
CA LEU A 233 3.05 19.94 -7.34
C LEU A 233 2.20 21.20 -7.59
N ARG A 234 1.19 21.46 -6.75
CA ARG A 234 0.40 22.70 -6.87
C ARG A 234 1.25 23.92 -6.56
N ALA A 235 2.11 23.83 -5.54
CA ALA A 235 3.06 24.90 -5.23
C ALA A 235 4.07 25.13 -6.38
N ILE A 236 4.51 24.08 -7.08
CA ILE A 236 5.34 24.21 -8.29
C ILE A 236 4.57 24.97 -9.39
N ASP A 237 3.29 24.66 -9.58
CA ASP A 237 2.45 25.30 -10.59
C ASP A 237 2.27 26.79 -10.30
N GLU A 238 2.02 27.13 -9.04
CA GLU A 238 1.92 28.51 -8.58
C GLU A 238 3.26 29.25 -8.69
N TYR A 239 4.36 28.65 -8.25
CA TYR A 239 5.70 29.22 -8.38
C TYR A 239 6.04 29.51 -9.84
N THR A 240 5.74 28.57 -10.73
CA THR A 240 6.01 28.70 -12.16
C THR A 240 5.16 29.80 -12.79
N SER A 241 3.88 29.89 -12.39
CA SER A 241 2.95 30.90 -12.88
C SER A 241 3.29 32.32 -12.40
N SER A 242 3.75 32.45 -11.15
CA SER A 242 4.06 33.75 -10.53
C SER A 242 5.43 34.29 -10.93
N THR A 243 6.44 33.42 -11.08
CA THR A 243 7.82 33.84 -11.39
C THR A 243 8.19 33.73 -12.87
N GLY A 244 7.39 33.00 -13.66
CA GLY A 244 7.69 32.66 -15.06
C GLY A 244 8.84 31.67 -15.23
N ARG A 245 9.32 31.03 -14.14
CA ARG A 245 10.42 30.07 -14.16
C ARG A 245 10.08 28.86 -13.29
N SER A 246 10.56 27.67 -13.69
CA SER A 246 10.43 26.48 -12.85
C SER A 246 11.31 26.59 -11.60
N PRO A 247 10.87 26.03 -10.46
CA PRO A 247 11.67 25.99 -9.22
C PRO A 247 12.90 25.10 -9.43
N ARG A 248 14.01 25.45 -8.76
CA ARG A 248 15.26 24.68 -8.83
C ARG A 248 15.47 23.78 -7.62
N ARG A 249 14.84 24.12 -6.50
CA ARG A 249 14.87 23.34 -5.26
C ARG A 249 13.50 23.34 -4.61
N VAL A 250 13.26 22.38 -3.72
CA VAL A 250 11.96 22.29 -3.05
C VAL A 250 11.74 23.50 -2.12
N GLU A 251 12.81 24.07 -1.56
CA GLU A 251 12.77 25.20 -0.64
C GLU A 251 12.22 26.47 -1.31
N ASP A 252 12.37 26.60 -2.63
CA ASP A 252 11.80 27.71 -3.42
C ASP A 252 10.26 27.76 -3.27
N LEU A 253 9.64 26.61 -2.94
CA LEU A 253 8.19 26.46 -2.79
C LEU A 253 7.71 26.82 -1.39
N ALA A 254 8.59 26.90 -0.39
CA ALA A 254 8.20 26.93 1.03
C ALA A 254 7.31 28.14 1.40
N GLN A 255 7.37 29.22 0.63
CA GLN A 255 6.59 30.43 0.82
C GLN A 255 5.35 30.51 -0.10
N MET A 256 5.12 29.51 -0.94
CA MET A 256 3.93 29.49 -1.81
C MET A 256 2.65 29.38 -0.96
N PRO A 257 1.57 30.07 -1.35
CA PRO A 257 0.28 30.04 -0.65
C PRO A 257 -0.27 28.62 -0.38
N GLU A 258 -0.12 27.68 -1.31
CA GLU A 258 -0.51 26.27 -1.12
C GLU A 258 0.18 25.62 0.08
N LEU A 259 1.39 26.10 0.41
CA LEU A 259 2.19 25.60 1.52
C LEU A 259 2.11 26.52 2.73
N GLN A 260 1.12 27.42 2.81
CA GLN A 260 0.84 28.22 4.00
C GLN A 260 -0.45 27.76 4.68
N ASN A 261 -0.36 27.50 6.00
CA ASN A 261 -1.52 27.18 6.85
C ASN A 261 -2.42 26.08 6.26
N TYR A 262 -1.80 25.02 5.75
CA TYR A 262 -2.49 23.86 5.17
C TYR A 262 -2.52 22.71 6.17
N GLU A 263 -3.49 21.81 6.01
CA GLU A 263 -3.62 20.62 6.84
C GLU A 263 -3.01 19.41 6.13
N VAL A 264 -2.20 18.64 6.85
CA VAL A 264 -1.52 17.46 6.31
C VAL A 264 -1.24 16.42 7.39
N ALA A 265 -1.16 15.15 7.00
CA ALA A 265 -0.78 14.06 7.89
C ALA A 265 0.74 14.02 8.12
N ARG A 266 1.17 13.82 9.37
CA ARG A 266 2.57 13.59 9.74
C ARG A 266 2.76 12.21 10.34
N LEU A 267 3.64 11.41 9.72
CA LEU A 267 3.86 10.04 10.14
C LEU A 267 4.51 9.96 11.53
N SER A 268 5.46 10.86 11.81
CA SER A 268 6.10 10.94 13.13
C SER A 268 5.07 11.10 14.27
N LYS A 269 4.08 11.97 14.09
CA LYS A 269 2.98 12.18 15.05
C LYS A 269 2.13 10.92 15.25
N ILE A 270 1.82 10.21 14.16
CA ILE A 270 1.02 8.99 14.18
C ILE A 270 1.77 7.88 14.94
N ILE A 271 3.04 7.65 14.61
CA ILE A 271 3.88 6.67 15.30
C ILE A 271 3.96 7.03 16.79
N ALA A 272 4.19 8.31 17.13
CA ALA A 272 4.21 8.75 18.52
C ALA A 272 2.90 8.41 19.26
N ALA A 273 1.75 8.67 18.64
CA ALA A 273 0.45 8.39 19.23
C ALA A 273 0.22 6.88 19.43
N VAL A 274 0.61 6.06 18.46
CA VAL A 274 0.55 4.58 18.58
C VAL A 274 1.44 4.08 19.71
N GLU A 275 2.69 4.56 19.82
CA GLU A 275 3.62 4.16 20.88
C GLU A 275 3.22 4.67 22.28
N ARG A 276 2.67 5.89 22.37
CA ARG A 276 2.09 6.41 23.63
C ARG A 276 0.93 5.53 24.08
N ARG A 277 0.06 5.12 23.16
CA ARG A 277 -1.09 4.27 23.46
C ARG A 277 -0.67 2.88 23.92
N ALA A 278 0.27 2.26 23.21
CA ALA A 278 0.81 0.94 23.58
C ALA A 278 1.34 0.94 25.03
N ARG A 279 2.15 1.94 25.39
CA ARG A 279 2.64 2.11 26.77
C ARG A 279 1.52 2.29 27.79
N ALA A 280 0.48 3.05 27.46
CA ALA A 280 -0.63 3.31 28.37
C ALA A 280 -1.48 2.07 28.71
N ILE A 281 -1.56 1.11 27.78
CA ILE A 281 -2.23 -0.19 27.98
C ILE A 281 -1.27 -1.28 28.49
N GLY A 282 -0.03 -0.94 28.81
CA GLY A 282 0.98 -1.87 29.33
C GLY A 282 1.60 -2.80 28.28
N ARG A 283 1.54 -2.46 26.98
CA ARG A 283 2.33 -3.12 25.94
C ARG A 283 3.71 -2.48 25.84
N ASP A 284 4.72 -3.31 25.61
CA ASP A 284 6.12 -2.86 25.47
C ASP A 284 6.33 -1.98 24.22
N GLN A 285 5.55 -2.24 23.17
CA GLN A 285 5.66 -1.57 21.87
C GLN A 285 4.31 -1.48 21.16
N GLY A 286 4.13 -0.46 20.33
CA GLY A 286 3.01 -0.36 19.40
C GLY A 286 3.35 -1.04 18.07
N ILE A 287 4.16 -0.35 17.27
CA ILE A 287 4.69 -0.86 16.00
C ILE A 287 5.95 -1.67 16.27
N HIS A 288 6.12 -2.78 15.55
CA HIS A 288 7.32 -3.60 15.70
C HIS A 288 8.62 -2.81 15.42
N PRO A 289 9.65 -2.85 16.30
CA PRO A 289 10.85 -2.03 16.20
C PRO A 289 11.63 -2.19 14.91
N ASP A 290 11.65 -3.39 14.31
CA ASP A 290 12.29 -3.62 13.02
C ASP A 290 11.71 -2.78 11.88
N LEU A 291 10.43 -2.39 11.98
CA LEU A 291 9.78 -1.52 11.01
C LEU A 291 10.10 -0.03 11.22
N LEU A 292 10.76 0.31 12.35
CA LEU A 292 11.13 1.66 12.74
C LEU A 292 12.63 1.95 12.54
N LYS A 293 13.39 1.03 11.93
CA LYS A 293 14.86 1.16 11.79
C LYS A 293 15.30 2.02 10.61
N GLU A 294 14.63 1.91 9.47
CA GLU A 294 15.03 2.55 8.22
C GLU A 294 13.82 3.04 7.41
N ASP A 295 14.04 4.05 6.57
CA ASP A 295 13.06 4.59 5.61
C ASP A 295 11.69 4.93 6.22
N VAL A 296 11.70 5.58 7.40
CA VAL A 296 10.50 5.98 8.14
C VAL A 296 10.77 7.24 8.95
N ALA A 297 9.82 8.19 8.92
CA ALA A 297 9.89 9.39 9.75
C ALA A 297 9.63 9.06 11.21
N LEU A 298 10.66 9.17 12.04
CA LEU A 298 10.59 8.85 13.46
C LEU A 298 10.06 10.01 14.31
N PRO A 299 9.31 9.71 15.37
CA PRO A 299 8.87 10.71 16.33
C PRO A 299 10.06 11.28 17.12
N SER A 300 9.97 12.58 17.44
CA SER A 300 10.89 13.21 18.37
C SER A 300 10.71 12.70 19.82
N PRO A 301 11.73 12.80 20.67
CA PRO A 301 11.59 12.48 22.09
C PRO A 301 10.47 13.30 22.77
N GLN A 302 10.26 14.55 22.36
CA GLN A 302 9.15 15.36 22.89
C GLN A 302 7.79 14.78 22.50
N GLU A 303 7.63 14.33 21.25
CA GLU A 303 6.38 13.71 20.80
C GLU A 303 6.12 12.39 21.54
N LEU A 304 7.13 11.57 21.75
CA LEU A 304 7.01 10.35 22.54
C LEU A 304 6.69 10.64 24.01
N ALA A 305 7.12 11.77 24.56
CA ALA A 305 6.91 12.12 25.97
C ALA A 305 5.58 12.85 26.25
N GLN A 306 4.83 13.25 25.22
CA GLN A 306 3.55 13.93 25.40
C GLN A 306 2.56 13.06 26.20
N PRO A 307 1.71 13.64 27.06
CA PRO A 307 0.62 12.88 27.67
C PRO A 307 -0.41 12.49 26.61
N LEU A 308 -1.17 11.42 26.87
CA LEU A 308 -2.36 11.13 26.07
C LEU A 308 -3.38 12.27 26.21
N PRO A 309 -4.23 12.50 25.20
CA PRO A 309 -5.30 13.51 25.28
C PRO A 309 -6.16 13.33 26.54
N PRO A 310 -6.70 14.42 27.14
CA PRO A 310 -7.51 14.32 28.36
C PRO A 310 -8.73 13.39 28.24
N ASP A 311 -9.32 13.32 27.04
CA ASP A 311 -10.45 12.44 26.71
C ASP A 311 -10.02 11.03 26.26
N SER A 312 -8.72 10.71 26.40
CA SER A 312 -8.15 9.41 26.08
C SER A 312 -8.33 8.47 27.26
N GLU A 313 -9.41 7.67 27.26
CA GLU A 313 -9.52 6.56 28.20
C GLU A 313 -8.50 5.47 27.83
N ALA A 314 -7.35 5.51 28.48
CA ALA A 314 -6.27 4.53 28.34
C ALA A 314 -6.68 3.12 28.78
N LYS A 315 -7.74 2.96 29.61
CA LYS A 315 -8.01 1.70 30.31
C LYS A 315 -9.41 1.09 30.17
N SER A 316 -10.34 1.63 29.38
CA SER A 316 -11.62 0.91 29.17
C SER A 316 -12.39 1.35 27.91
N GLY A 317 -13.07 0.38 27.27
CA GLY A 317 -14.32 0.61 26.52
C GLY A 317 -14.25 1.12 25.06
N LYS A 318 -13.22 1.86 24.64
CA LYS A 318 -13.15 2.40 23.26
C LYS A 318 -12.97 1.28 22.23
N THR A 319 -13.76 1.33 21.17
CA THR A 319 -13.63 0.43 20.01
C THR A 319 -12.35 0.75 19.24
N LEU A 320 -11.81 -0.19 18.44
CA LEU A 320 -10.70 0.07 17.50
C LEU A 320 -10.95 1.33 16.65
N GLN A 321 -12.22 1.61 16.40
CA GLN A 321 -12.69 2.75 15.64
C GLN A 321 -12.49 4.10 16.37
N ASP A 322 -12.68 4.15 17.67
CA ASP A 322 -12.47 5.36 18.46
C ASP A 322 -10.99 5.71 18.54
N LEU A 323 -10.15 4.67 18.69
CA LEU A 323 -8.68 4.81 18.67
C LEU A 323 -8.19 5.32 17.32
N ARG A 324 -8.73 4.79 16.23
CA ARG A 324 -8.45 5.30 14.88
C ARG A 324 -8.81 6.77 14.77
N ASN A 325 -10.00 7.18 15.21
CA ASN A 325 -10.42 8.58 15.14
C ASN A 325 -9.52 9.52 15.94
N GLU A 326 -9.04 9.09 17.10
CA GLU A 326 -8.16 9.86 17.98
C GLU A 326 -6.77 10.05 17.33
N ILE A 327 -6.12 8.94 16.97
CA ILE A 327 -4.79 8.94 16.33
C ILE A 327 -4.84 9.68 14.99
N PHE A 328 -5.94 9.51 14.25
CA PHE A 328 -6.18 10.21 12.99
C PHE A 328 -6.11 11.74 13.17
N ARG A 329 -6.81 12.27 14.18
CA ARG A 329 -6.83 13.72 14.49
C ARG A 329 -5.48 14.22 14.98
N GLU A 330 -4.78 13.45 15.82
CA GLU A 330 -3.45 13.82 16.30
C GLU A 330 -2.39 13.80 15.20
N GLY A 331 -2.54 12.90 14.22
CA GLY A 331 -1.67 12.81 13.05
C GLY A 331 -1.85 13.96 12.05
N LEU A 332 -3.01 14.64 12.06
CA LEU A 332 -3.27 15.80 11.22
C LEU A 332 -2.79 17.08 11.90
N VAL A 333 -1.90 17.79 11.21
CA VAL A 333 -1.36 19.04 11.70
C VAL A 333 -1.63 20.16 10.72
N ARG A 334 -1.79 21.38 11.25
CA ARG A 334 -1.62 22.59 10.44
C ARG A 334 -0.13 22.87 10.27
N ASN A 335 0.29 23.05 9.03
CA ASN A 335 1.68 23.28 8.67
C ASN A 335 1.85 24.53 7.80
N SER A 336 3.05 25.09 7.83
CA SER A 336 3.54 26.08 6.87
C SER A 336 4.95 25.68 6.42
N GLY A 337 5.22 25.81 5.12
CA GLY A 337 6.44 25.33 4.50
C GLY A 337 6.35 23.89 4.00
N ILE A 338 7.51 23.28 3.73
CA ILE A 338 7.60 21.93 3.14
C ILE A 338 7.11 20.89 4.15
N PRO A 339 6.24 19.93 3.75
CA PRO A 339 5.77 18.88 4.64
C PRO A 339 6.88 17.87 4.99
N GLU A 340 6.68 17.11 6.07
CA GLU A 340 7.53 15.98 6.46
C GLU A 340 7.44 14.86 5.42
N ASP A 341 8.57 14.35 4.93
CA ASP A 341 8.58 13.13 4.12
C ASP A 341 8.37 11.90 5.03
N PRO A 342 7.34 11.07 4.79
CA PRO A 342 7.04 9.94 5.66
C PRO A 342 8.13 8.86 5.68
N TYR A 343 9.10 8.90 4.76
CA TYR A 343 10.25 7.99 4.75
C TYR A 343 11.43 8.51 5.59
N GLY A 344 11.25 9.59 6.35
CA GLY A 344 12.25 10.09 7.30
C GLY A 344 13.40 10.86 6.67
N SER A 345 13.24 11.27 5.41
CA SER A 345 14.21 12.07 4.68
C SER A 345 13.66 13.46 4.37
N ARG A 346 14.26 14.17 3.41
CA ARG A 346 13.75 15.46 2.93
C ARG A 346 13.17 15.30 1.53
N TYR A 347 12.08 16.01 1.26
CA TYR A 347 11.62 16.17 -0.11
C TYR A 347 12.69 16.88 -0.94
N VAL A 348 12.85 16.44 -2.18
CA VAL A 348 13.70 17.08 -3.18
C VAL A 348 12.97 17.11 -4.52
N LEU A 349 13.41 18.01 -5.38
CA LEU A 349 12.98 18.01 -6.78
C LEU A 349 13.92 17.14 -7.61
N ASN A 350 13.34 16.35 -8.50
CA ASN A 350 14.03 15.73 -9.61
C ASN A 350 13.78 16.57 -10.86
N LEU A 351 14.77 17.40 -11.20
CA LEU A 351 14.64 18.38 -12.29
C LEU A 351 14.55 17.71 -13.67
N SER A 352 14.99 16.46 -13.81
CA SER A 352 14.84 15.69 -15.05
C SER A 352 13.36 15.50 -15.42
N TYR A 353 12.47 15.39 -14.43
CA TYR A 353 11.03 15.23 -14.63
C TYR A 353 10.27 16.56 -14.75
N LEU A 354 10.81 17.66 -14.24
CA LEU A 354 10.24 19.00 -14.44
C LEU A 354 10.59 19.58 -15.81
N GLY A 355 11.70 19.15 -16.40
CA GLY A 355 12.24 19.72 -17.63
C GLY A 355 11.74 19.09 -18.93
N TYR A 356 11.02 17.95 -18.90
CA TYR A 356 10.76 17.18 -20.13
C TYR A 356 9.38 16.52 -20.25
N PRO A 357 8.85 16.36 -21.49
CA PRO A 357 7.47 15.88 -21.73
C PRO A 357 7.21 14.40 -21.40
N TRP A 358 8.28 13.59 -21.29
CA TRP A 358 8.17 12.14 -21.07
C TRP A 358 8.13 11.76 -19.58
N GLY A 359 8.46 12.70 -18.70
CA GLY A 359 8.37 12.51 -17.26
C GLY A 359 6.95 12.55 -16.76
N LYS A 360 6.54 11.60 -15.91
CA LYS A 360 5.31 11.81 -15.14
C LYS A 360 5.58 12.94 -14.17
N ARG A 361 4.73 13.97 -14.21
CA ARG A 361 4.89 15.17 -13.38
C ARG A 361 4.99 14.84 -11.89
N GLU A 362 4.31 13.79 -11.44
CA GLU A 362 4.36 13.30 -10.06
C GLU A 362 5.74 12.80 -9.60
N ASP A 363 6.58 12.33 -10.52
CA ASP A 363 7.94 11.86 -10.22
C ASP A 363 8.93 13.02 -10.02
N ALA A 364 8.52 14.26 -10.32
CA ALA A 364 9.31 15.46 -10.06
C ALA A 364 9.54 15.73 -8.57
N VAL A 365 8.64 15.25 -7.72
CA VAL A 365 8.74 15.38 -6.27
C VAL A 365 9.10 14.02 -5.71
N SER A 366 10.26 13.92 -5.07
CA SER A 366 10.76 12.67 -4.51
C SER A 366 11.52 12.94 -3.21
N ASN A 367 12.28 11.96 -2.74
CA ASN A 367 13.25 12.14 -1.68
C ASN A 367 14.68 11.94 -2.16
N GLU A 368 15.66 12.35 -1.34
CA GLU A 368 17.09 12.29 -1.67
C GLU A 368 17.49 10.88 -2.13
N LYS A 369 17.18 9.86 -1.33
CA LYS A 369 17.50 8.46 -1.62
C LYS A 369 16.99 8.02 -2.99
N ARG A 370 15.70 8.24 -3.28
CA ARG A 370 15.09 7.86 -4.56
C ARG A 370 15.64 8.66 -5.74
N ARG A 371 15.92 9.96 -5.56
CA ARG A 371 16.56 10.77 -6.61
C ARG A 371 17.95 10.23 -6.93
N ASP A 372 18.69 9.82 -5.91
CA ASP A 372 20.04 9.26 -6.07
C ASP A 372 20.01 7.86 -6.69
N GLU A 373 19.02 7.02 -6.36
CA GLU A 373 18.76 5.73 -7.03
C GLU A 373 18.43 5.92 -8.52
N PHE A 374 17.59 6.92 -8.84
CA PHE A 374 17.31 7.31 -10.22
C PHE A 374 18.58 7.76 -10.95
N LEU A 375 19.38 8.61 -10.30
CA LEU A 375 20.64 9.10 -10.84
C LEU A 375 21.63 7.94 -11.11
N GLN A 376 21.77 7.01 -10.17
CA GLN A 376 22.62 5.83 -10.35
C GLN A 376 22.14 4.98 -11.53
N THR A 377 20.84 4.78 -11.67
CA THR A 377 20.26 4.03 -12.79
C THR A 377 20.57 4.70 -14.12
N LEU A 378 20.34 6.01 -14.21
CA LEU A 378 20.63 6.80 -15.39
C LEU A 378 22.11 6.76 -15.75
N LEU A 379 23.00 6.95 -14.77
CA LEU A 379 24.46 6.86 -14.97
C LEU A 379 24.84 5.49 -15.54
N ASN A 380 24.33 4.41 -14.95
CA ASN A 380 24.61 3.05 -15.40
C ASN A 380 24.12 2.80 -16.83
N ASP A 381 22.92 3.28 -17.18
CA ASP A 381 22.36 3.14 -18.52
C ASP A 381 23.17 3.91 -19.56
N VAL A 382 23.53 5.17 -19.29
CA VAL A 382 24.35 5.97 -20.21
C VAL A 382 25.74 5.35 -20.38
N ARG A 383 26.40 4.94 -19.29
CA ARG A 383 27.70 4.25 -19.33
C ARG A 383 27.62 2.97 -20.17
N LYS A 384 26.54 2.21 -20.04
CA LYS A 384 26.29 1.02 -20.87
C LYS A 384 26.13 1.36 -22.36
N GLN A 385 25.42 2.44 -22.69
CA GLN A 385 25.28 2.89 -24.09
C GLN A 385 26.60 3.37 -24.68
N ILE A 386 27.42 4.10 -23.91
CA ILE A 386 28.78 4.50 -24.31
C ILE A 386 29.62 3.25 -24.65
N GLU A 387 29.57 2.23 -23.79
CA GLU A 387 30.31 0.98 -23.99
C GLU A 387 29.84 0.21 -25.24
N LEU A 388 28.52 0.14 -25.46
CA LEU A 388 27.97 -0.45 -26.69
C LEU A 388 28.43 0.30 -27.93
N ARG A 389 28.43 1.64 -27.88
CA ARG A 389 28.87 2.47 -28.99
C ARG A 389 30.37 2.31 -29.26
N ARG A 390 31.18 2.22 -28.21
CA ARG A 390 32.62 1.94 -28.30
C ARG A 390 32.88 0.66 -29.08
N LYS A 391 32.16 -0.41 -28.78
CA LYS A 391 32.29 -1.71 -29.49
C LYS A 391 31.92 -1.60 -30.97
N MET A 392 30.91 -0.81 -31.32
CA MET A 392 30.49 -0.61 -32.72
C MET A 392 31.49 0.23 -33.52
N LEU A 393 32.09 1.24 -32.90
CA LEU A 393 33.04 2.15 -33.58
C LEU A 393 34.47 1.62 -33.61
N GLY A 394 34.82 0.67 -32.72
CA GLY A 394 36.22 0.26 -32.49
C GLY A 394 37.07 1.31 -31.78
N ARG A 395 36.46 2.43 -31.34
CA ARG A 395 37.08 3.53 -30.58
C ARG A 395 36.08 4.12 -29.59
N LEU A 396 36.57 4.90 -28.62
CA LEU A 396 35.67 5.66 -27.75
C LEU A 396 34.88 6.71 -28.57
N PRO A 397 33.59 6.93 -28.25
CA PRO A 397 32.82 8.00 -28.86
C PRO A 397 33.43 9.37 -28.54
N GLU A 398 33.53 10.27 -29.51
CA GLU A 398 34.07 11.62 -29.29
C GLU A 398 33.09 12.53 -28.54
N SER A 399 31.79 12.18 -28.58
CA SER A 399 30.73 12.89 -27.87
C SER A 399 29.55 11.97 -27.58
N LEU A 400 28.67 12.39 -26.66
CA LEU A 400 27.40 11.69 -26.42
C LEU A 400 26.46 11.72 -27.64
N ARG A 401 26.64 12.67 -28.56
CA ARG A 401 25.89 12.71 -29.83
C ARG A 401 26.22 11.52 -30.71
N GLU A 402 27.46 11.03 -30.68
CA GLU A 402 27.81 9.77 -31.37
C GLU A 402 27.13 8.56 -30.72
N VAL A 403 26.79 8.62 -29.43
CA VAL A 403 26.14 7.54 -28.67
C VAL A 403 24.64 7.50 -28.92
N PHE A 404 23.97 8.64 -28.82
CA PHE A 404 22.50 8.74 -28.89
C PHE A 404 21.97 9.24 -30.23
N HIS A 405 22.85 9.51 -31.19
CA HIS A 405 22.53 10.11 -32.49
C HIS A 405 21.81 11.47 -32.42
N THR A 406 21.75 12.05 -31.22
CA THR A 406 21.02 13.27 -30.86
C THR A 406 21.77 13.98 -29.74
N ASP A 407 21.46 15.26 -29.52
CA ASP A 407 22.06 16.02 -28.43
C ASP A 407 21.56 15.49 -27.08
N PHE A 408 22.49 15.22 -26.17
CA PHE A 408 22.17 14.73 -24.83
C PHE A 408 21.70 15.89 -23.96
N ASN A 409 20.39 16.14 -23.97
CA ASN A 409 19.78 17.27 -23.28
C ASN A 409 19.09 16.90 -21.96
N THR A 410 19.19 15.64 -21.53
CA THR A 410 18.62 15.19 -20.25
C THR A 410 19.18 16.04 -19.12
N THR A 411 18.31 16.73 -18.38
CA THR A 411 18.71 17.55 -17.23
C THR A 411 19.24 16.66 -16.11
N GLU A 412 20.32 17.08 -15.44
CA GLU A 412 20.82 16.38 -14.26
C GLU A 412 19.78 16.49 -13.12
N PRO A 413 19.40 15.38 -12.44
CA PRO A 413 18.30 15.34 -11.49
C PRO A 413 18.35 16.38 -10.36
N ALA A 414 19.54 16.70 -9.87
CA ALA A 414 19.77 17.67 -8.79
C ALA A 414 20.12 19.08 -9.31
N GLY A 415 20.05 19.31 -10.63
CA GLY A 415 20.33 20.60 -11.26
C GLY A 415 21.79 20.89 -11.52
N GLY A 416 22.66 19.87 -11.48
CA GLY A 416 24.04 20.00 -11.93
C GLY A 416 24.20 19.91 -13.44
N THR A 417 25.44 19.68 -13.84
CA THR A 417 25.86 19.37 -15.21
C THR A 417 26.40 17.95 -15.32
N TRP A 418 26.29 17.40 -16.53
CA TRP A 418 26.92 16.15 -16.91
C TRP A 418 28.33 16.39 -17.44
N SER A 419 29.25 15.48 -17.14
CA SER A 419 30.61 15.49 -17.69
C SER A 419 30.87 14.17 -18.42
N TYR A 420 31.28 14.27 -19.69
CA TYR A 420 31.77 13.14 -20.48
C TYR A 420 33.22 13.38 -20.91
N ASN A 421 34.11 12.43 -20.62
CA ASN A 421 35.50 12.49 -21.07
C ASN A 421 35.71 11.50 -22.24
N PRO A 422 35.93 11.97 -23.48
CA PRO A 422 36.10 11.09 -24.64
C PRO A 422 37.41 10.28 -24.63
N ALA A 423 38.42 10.70 -23.86
CA ALA A 423 39.68 9.96 -23.75
C ALA A 423 39.57 8.74 -22.84
N THR A 424 38.73 8.81 -21.79
CA THR A 424 38.54 7.70 -20.83
C THR A 424 37.22 6.97 -21.00
N GLY A 425 36.22 7.60 -21.62
CA GLY A 425 34.84 7.11 -21.67
C GLY A 425 34.03 7.43 -20.41
N ASP A 426 34.61 8.14 -19.44
CA ASP A 426 33.96 8.42 -18.16
C ASP A 426 32.78 9.38 -18.33
N PHE A 427 31.63 8.97 -17.79
CA PHE A 427 30.42 9.79 -17.68
C PHE A 427 30.02 9.95 -16.22
N ARG A 428 29.89 11.20 -15.75
CA ARG A 428 29.67 11.53 -14.33
C ARG A 428 28.68 12.68 -14.14
N SER A 429 27.99 12.67 -13.00
CA SER A 429 27.25 13.83 -12.48
C SER A 429 28.17 14.75 -11.68
N SER A 430 27.99 16.06 -11.81
CA SER A 430 28.69 17.05 -10.99
C SER A 430 28.15 17.17 -9.56
N THR A 431 26.90 16.79 -9.31
CA THR A 431 26.29 16.84 -7.97
C THR A 431 26.62 15.60 -7.14
N ARG A 432 26.84 14.46 -7.82
CA ARG A 432 27.18 13.17 -7.22
C ARG A 432 28.33 12.51 -7.98
N PRO A 433 29.57 13.01 -7.79
CA PRO A 433 30.75 12.44 -8.42
C PRO A 433 31.15 11.07 -7.84
N ASP A 434 30.56 10.68 -6.71
CA ASP A 434 30.74 9.40 -6.01
C ASP A 434 29.99 8.22 -6.66
N LEU A 435 28.96 8.49 -7.47
CA LEU A 435 28.12 7.50 -8.18
C LEU A 435 28.65 7.17 -9.59
#